data_AF-S7TFF6-F1
#
_entry.id   AF-S7TFF6-F1
#
_cell.length_a   1.000
_cell.length_b   1.000
_cell.length_c   1.000
_cell.angle_alpha   90.00
_cell.angle_beta   90.00
_cell.angle_gamma   90.00
#
_symmetry.space_group_name_H-M   'P 1'
#
loop_
_entity.id
_entity.type
_entity.pdbx_description
1 polymer ?
#
loop_
_entity_poly.entity_id
_entity_poly.type
_entity_poly.pdbx_seq_one_letter_code
_entity_poly.pdbx_strand_id
1 'polypeptide(L)'
;MRDIVTRLKEGLSTATEVARRKATETKNKIDRRLNQDLFEAVIAGSVLIMNTGTVEKDAKDRANEEHKLLISLAEKGITNFFTQEEITQTLSKYLSVYETGGFLAGYGYCVAAVAQLKKEADIRLLIRFMYDVSAADGFSDPAERQAIVDVAGFLGFAGYTAVEPELTGYLPFKASDTPRRAQAPMPEPPSAPPRLQGSAAETDASPKPPESNKDDGIPDWMR
;
A
#
# COMPACT_ATOMS: atom_id res chain seq x y z
N MET A 1 -25.41 2.27 49.25
CA MET A 1 -25.64 2.84 47.91
C MET A 1 -24.35 3.12 47.11
N ARG A 2 -23.26 3.65 47.69
CA ARG A 2 -22.01 3.92 46.93
C ARG A 2 -21.39 2.66 46.30
N ASP A 3 -21.43 1.53 47.00
CA ASP A 3 -20.76 0.28 46.60
C ASP A 3 -21.38 -0.40 45.34
N ILE A 4 -22.69 -0.21 45.13
CA ILE A 4 -23.40 -0.74 43.95
C ILE A 4 -23.03 0.06 42.69
N VAL A 5 -22.88 1.38 42.83
CA VAL A 5 -22.54 2.29 41.72
C VAL A 5 -21.09 2.05 41.26
N THR A 6 -20.16 1.79 42.18
CA THR A 6 -18.77 1.43 41.84
C THR A 6 -18.68 0.11 41.08
N ARG A 7 -19.36 -0.95 41.55
CA ARG A 7 -19.36 -2.25 40.85
C ARG A 7 -20.01 -2.20 39.47
N LEU A 8 -21.07 -1.41 39.30
CA LEU A 8 -21.68 -1.18 37.99
C LEU A 8 -20.73 -0.42 37.05
N LYS A 9 -20.01 0.58 37.55
CA LYS A 9 -19.04 1.36 36.77
C LYS A 9 -17.84 0.52 36.34
N GLU A 10 -17.34 -0.35 37.23
CA GLU A 10 -16.26 -1.30 36.94
C GLU A 10 -16.71 -2.38 35.94
N GLY A 11 -17.89 -2.96 36.12
CA GLY A 11 -18.46 -3.92 35.18
C GLY A 11 -18.69 -3.33 33.79
N LEU A 12 -19.17 -2.08 33.71
CA LEU A 12 -19.33 -1.36 32.45
C LEU A 12 -17.98 -1.04 31.80
N SER A 13 -16.98 -0.62 32.59
CA SER A 13 -15.61 -0.34 32.10
C SER A 13 -15.00 -1.61 31.48
N THR A 14 -15.04 -2.73 32.20
CA THR A 14 -14.52 -4.02 31.72
C THR A 14 -15.28 -4.51 30.49
N ALA A 15 -16.60 -4.37 30.45
CA ALA A 15 -17.40 -4.73 29.28
C ALA A 15 -17.06 -3.85 28.06
N THR A 16 -16.83 -2.55 28.25
CA THR A 16 -16.41 -1.66 27.15
C THR A 16 -15.00 -1.95 26.64
N GLU A 17 -14.07 -2.35 27.51
CA GLU A 17 -12.72 -2.76 27.10
C GLU A 17 -12.72 -4.09 26.34
N VAL A 18 -13.49 -5.08 26.81
CA VAL A 18 -13.66 -6.36 26.13
C VAL A 18 -14.34 -6.16 24.77
N ALA A 19 -15.35 -5.30 24.68
CA ALA A 19 -16.01 -4.96 23.42
C ALA A 19 -15.05 -4.26 22.44
N ARG A 20 -14.22 -3.33 22.93
CA ARG A 20 -13.18 -2.67 22.10
C ARG A 20 -12.15 -3.68 21.59
N ARG A 21 -11.64 -4.58 22.44
CA ARG A 21 -10.69 -5.63 22.04
C ARG A 21 -11.30 -6.54 20.97
N LYS A 22 -12.52 -7.03 21.17
CA LYS A 22 -13.22 -7.85 20.17
C LYS A 22 -13.48 -7.11 18.85
N ALA A 23 -13.80 -5.82 18.92
CA ALA A 23 -13.98 -4.99 17.72
C ALA A 23 -12.66 -4.85 16.95
N THR A 24 -11.54 -4.62 17.64
CA THR A 24 -10.20 -4.58 17.02
C THR A 24 -9.80 -5.92 16.43
N GLU A 25 -10.01 -7.03 17.14
CA GLU A 25 -9.73 -8.38 16.63
C GLU A 25 -10.57 -8.72 15.39
N THR A 26 -11.85 -8.32 15.38
CA THR A 26 -12.74 -8.53 14.23
C THR A 26 -12.31 -7.68 13.04
N LYS A 27 -11.96 -6.42 13.29
CA LYS A 27 -11.41 -5.51 12.27
C LYS A 27 -10.15 -6.12 11.64
N ASN A 28 -9.19 -6.56 12.45
CA ASN A 28 -7.96 -7.16 11.96
C ASN A 28 -8.21 -8.42 11.11
N LYS A 29 -9.18 -9.27 11.48
CA LYS A 29 -9.55 -10.45 10.69
C LYS A 29 -10.16 -10.09 9.33
N ILE A 30 -10.98 -9.03 9.29
CA ILE A 30 -11.59 -8.55 8.04
C ILE A 30 -10.50 -7.93 7.16
N ASP A 31 -9.70 -7.02 7.71
CA ASP A 31 -8.60 -6.36 6.99
C ASP A 31 -7.61 -7.39 6.46
N ARG A 32 -7.29 -8.44 7.23
CA ARG A 32 -6.46 -9.56 6.76
C ARG A 32 -7.07 -10.29 5.57
N ARG A 33 -8.35 -10.67 5.64
CA ARG A 33 -9.03 -11.37 4.52
C ARG A 33 -9.07 -10.51 3.26
N LEU A 34 -9.26 -9.21 3.40
CA LEU A 34 -9.28 -8.27 2.28
C LEU A 34 -7.92 -8.08 1.62
N ASN A 35 -6.83 -8.35 2.35
CA ASN A 35 -5.45 -8.22 1.90
C ASN A 35 -4.77 -9.57 1.62
N GLN A 36 -5.48 -10.71 1.73
CA GLN A 36 -4.88 -12.04 1.54
C GLN A 36 -4.31 -12.20 0.12
N ASP A 37 -5.08 -11.83 -0.90
CA ASP A 37 -4.64 -11.94 -2.30
C ASP A 37 -3.44 -11.05 -2.60
N LEU A 38 -3.44 -9.82 -2.04
CA LEU A 38 -2.31 -8.90 -2.14
C LEU A 38 -1.07 -9.46 -1.43
N PHE A 39 -1.23 -10.02 -0.24
CA PHE A 39 -0.16 -10.65 0.50
C PHE A 39 0.46 -11.82 -0.25
N GLU A 40 -0.36 -12.76 -0.75
CA GLU A 40 0.13 -13.89 -1.54
C GLU A 40 0.80 -13.43 -2.82
N ALA A 41 0.24 -12.43 -3.51
CA ALA A 41 0.83 -11.87 -4.72
C ALA A 41 2.18 -11.19 -4.46
N VAL A 42 2.34 -10.44 -3.36
CA VAL A 42 3.61 -9.80 -2.99
C VAL A 42 4.70 -10.85 -2.71
N ILE A 43 4.37 -11.90 -1.96
CA ILE A 43 5.33 -12.99 -1.70
C ILE A 43 5.67 -13.74 -2.99
N ALA A 44 4.66 -14.10 -3.79
CA ALA A 44 4.85 -14.78 -5.07
C ALA A 44 5.70 -13.97 -6.05
N GLY A 45 5.42 -12.67 -6.19
CA GLY A 45 6.19 -11.76 -7.03
C GLY A 45 7.65 -11.64 -6.58
N SER A 46 7.89 -11.60 -5.27
CA SER A 46 9.25 -11.56 -4.72
C SER A 46 10.04 -12.83 -5.03
N VAL A 47 9.43 -14.00 -4.82
CA VAL A 47 10.05 -15.29 -5.15
C VAL A 47 10.33 -15.41 -6.64
N LEU A 48 9.42 -14.92 -7.49
CA LEU A 48 9.61 -14.89 -8.93
C LEU A 48 10.87 -14.10 -9.32
N ILE A 49 11.06 -12.90 -8.75
CA ILE A 49 12.23 -12.05 -8.99
C ILE A 49 13.51 -12.72 -8.50
N MET A 50 13.52 -13.27 -7.29
CA MET A 50 14.68 -13.99 -6.74
C MET A 50 15.17 -15.13 -7.65
N ASN A 51 14.26 -15.75 -8.42
CA ASN A 51 14.54 -16.91 -9.26
C ASN A 51 14.67 -16.59 -10.77
N THR A 52 14.61 -15.32 -11.20
CA THR A 52 14.66 -14.95 -12.63
C THR A 52 16.06 -14.63 -13.17
N GLY A 53 17.08 -14.60 -12.32
CA GLY A 53 18.47 -14.40 -12.73
C GLY A 53 19.06 -15.56 -13.54
N THR A 54 20.01 -15.25 -14.44
CA THR A 54 20.72 -16.24 -15.27
C THR A 54 21.88 -16.92 -14.57
N VAL A 55 22.27 -16.44 -13.38
CA VAL A 55 23.36 -17.00 -12.59
C VAL A 55 22.75 -18.02 -11.63
N GLU A 56 23.26 -19.25 -11.66
CA GLU A 56 22.94 -20.22 -10.62
C GLU A 56 23.40 -19.68 -9.28
N LYS A 57 22.44 -19.27 -8.44
CA LYS A 57 22.69 -18.80 -7.08
C LYS A 57 22.99 -19.99 -6.19
N ASP A 58 24.08 -19.91 -5.44
CA ASP A 58 24.38 -20.91 -4.44
C ASP A 58 23.37 -20.83 -3.28
N ALA A 59 23.41 -21.81 -2.37
CA ALA A 59 22.50 -21.85 -1.22
C ALA A 59 22.67 -20.63 -0.29
N LYS A 60 23.86 -20.03 -0.26
CA LYS A 60 24.19 -18.89 0.60
C LYS A 60 23.60 -17.60 0.04
N ASP A 61 23.72 -17.38 -1.28
CA ASP A 61 23.16 -16.25 -1.99
C ASP A 61 21.64 -16.26 -1.90
N ARG A 62 21.02 -17.43 -2.06
CA ARG A 62 19.58 -17.61 -1.88
C ARG A 62 19.13 -17.26 -0.46
N ALA A 63 19.84 -17.74 0.56
CA ALA A 63 19.54 -17.42 1.95
C ALA A 63 19.71 -15.92 2.26
N ASN A 64 20.71 -15.27 1.65
CA ASN A 64 20.91 -13.83 1.79
C ASN A 64 19.77 -13.03 1.15
N GLU A 65 19.31 -13.41 -0.03
CA GLU A 65 18.18 -12.77 -0.70
C GLU A 65 16.86 -12.97 0.06
N GLU A 66 16.62 -14.19 0.55
CA GLU A 66 15.49 -14.49 1.43
C GLU A 66 15.51 -13.60 2.68
N HIS A 67 16.69 -13.46 3.31
CA HIS A 67 16.83 -12.59 4.48
C HIS A 67 16.54 -11.12 4.16
N LYS A 68 17.08 -10.60 3.06
CA LYS A 68 16.81 -9.23 2.59
C LYS A 68 15.33 -9.02 2.29
N LEU A 69 14.68 -10.00 1.67
CA LEU A 69 13.25 -9.96 1.41
C LEU A 69 12.46 -9.86 2.71
N LEU A 70 12.75 -10.71 3.70
CA LEU A 70 12.07 -10.67 5.00
C LEU A 70 12.22 -9.32 5.71
N ILE A 71 13.40 -8.69 5.61
CA ILE A 71 13.62 -7.33 6.11
C ILE A 71 12.73 -6.33 5.35
N SER A 72 12.75 -6.36 4.01
CA SER A 72 11.93 -5.47 3.17
C SER A 72 10.42 -5.60 3.45
N LEU A 73 9.93 -6.83 3.63
CA LEU A 73 8.54 -7.12 4.00
C LEU A 73 8.19 -6.54 5.38
N ALA A 74 9.13 -6.62 6.34
CA ALA A 74 8.95 -6.07 7.67
C ALA A 74 8.97 -4.53 7.67
N GLU A 75 9.92 -3.91 6.95
CA GLU A 75 10.01 -2.45 6.78
C GLU A 75 8.77 -1.87 6.11
N LYS A 76 8.20 -2.60 5.15
CA LYS A 76 6.98 -2.23 4.43
C LYS A 76 5.69 -2.61 5.17
N GLY A 77 5.79 -3.05 6.42
CA GLY A 77 4.67 -3.15 7.36
C GLY A 77 3.71 -4.31 7.11
N ILE A 78 4.11 -5.34 6.35
CA ILE A 78 3.31 -6.59 6.20
C ILE A 78 3.06 -7.25 7.56
N THR A 79 4.04 -7.14 8.46
CA THR A 79 3.99 -7.67 9.82
C THR A 79 2.90 -7.06 10.70
N ASN A 80 2.26 -5.96 10.26
CA ASN A 80 1.09 -5.39 10.93
C ASN A 80 -0.20 -6.22 10.69
N PHE A 81 -0.22 -7.07 9.64
CA PHE A 81 -1.42 -7.82 9.21
C PHE A 81 -1.21 -9.32 9.21
N PHE A 82 0.03 -9.76 8.98
CA PHE A 82 0.43 -11.17 8.91
C PHE A 82 1.55 -11.43 9.91
N THR A 83 1.50 -12.59 10.56
CA THR A 83 2.59 -12.97 11.49
C THR A 83 3.84 -13.34 10.71
N GLN A 84 5.01 -13.25 11.36
CA GLN A 84 6.26 -13.69 10.74
C GLN A 84 6.20 -15.16 10.28
N GLU A 85 5.52 -16.01 11.04
CA GLU A 85 5.29 -17.43 10.68
C GLU A 85 4.46 -17.57 9.40
N GLU A 86 3.43 -16.74 9.22
CA GLU A 86 2.61 -16.77 8.00
C GLU A 86 3.40 -16.30 6.78
N ILE A 87 4.25 -15.28 6.97
CA ILE A 87 5.16 -14.78 5.93
C ILE A 87 6.13 -15.88 5.51
N THR A 88 6.81 -16.53 6.47
CA THR A 88 7.80 -17.57 6.16
C THR A 88 7.14 -18.81 5.57
N GLN A 89 5.98 -19.25 6.07
CA GLN A 89 5.24 -20.38 5.49
C GLN A 89 4.82 -20.10 4.04
N THR A 90 4.34 -18.89 3.76
CA THR A 90 3.94 -18.50 2.40
C THR A 90 5.15 -18.41 1.49
N LEU A 91 6.28 -17.91 2.00
CA LEU A 91 7.54 -17.86 1.25
C LEU A 91 8.04 -19.28 0.91
N SER A 92 8.11 -20.18 1.89
CA SER A 92 8.49 -21.58 1.68
C SER A 92 7.54 -22.31 0.72
N LYS A 93 6.23 -22.03 0.78
CA LYS A 93 5.24 -22.55 -0.16
C LYS A 93 5.64 -22.26 -1.61
N TYR A 94 5.98 -21.01 -1.95
CA TYR A 94 6.38 -20.67 -3.33
C TYR A 94 7.79 -21.18 -3.69
N LEU A 95 8.77 -21.07 -2.78
CA LEU A 95 10.15 -21.54 -3.02
C LEU A 95 10.21 -23.06 -3.26
N SER A 96 9.46 -23.85 -2.50
CA SER A 96 9.46 -25.31 -2.64
C SER A 96 9.02 -25.78 -4.04
N VAL A 97 8.17 -25.01 -4.73
CA VAL A 97 7.74 -25.35 -6.11
C VAL A 97 8.88 -25.12 -7.11
N TYR A 98 9.71 -24.09 -6.90
CA TYR A 98 10.92 -23.89 -7.70
C TYR A 98 11.93 -25.03 -7.48
N GLU A 99 12.09 -25.48 -6.24
CA GLU A 99 13.04 -26.54 -5.89
C GLU A 99 12.62 -27.92 -6.43
N THR A 100 11.32 -28.22 -6.39
CA THR A 100 10.79 -29.54 -6.76
C THR A 100 10.36 -29.64 -8.23
N GLY A 101 9.83 -28.55 -8.80
CA GLY A 101 9.28 -28.51 -10.15
C GLY A 101 10.11 -27.74 -11.17
N GLY A 102 11.22 -27.13 -10.74
CA GLY A 102 12.07 -26.28 -11.57
C GLY A 102 11.43 -24.92 -11.91
N PHE A 103 12.14 -24.15 -12.73
CA PHE A 103 11.79 -22.76 -13.02
C PHE A 103 10.37 -22.58 -13.57
N LEU A 104 9.96 -23.36 -14.58
CA LEU A 104 8.66 -23.18 -15.24
C LEU A 104 7.48 -23.46 -14.30
N ALA A 105 7.59 -24.47 -13.43
CA ALA A 105 6.55 -24.78 -12.45
C ALA A 105 6.44 -23.68 -11.39
N GLY A 106 7.58 -23.24 -10.85
CA GLY A 106 7.64 -22.15 -9.88
C GLY A 106 7.10 -20.85 -10.46
N TYR A 107 7.51 -20.50 -11.69
CA TYR A 107 7.05 -19.32 -12.41
C TYR A 107 5.54 -19.34 -12.61
N GLY A 108 5.00 -20.44 -13.16
CA GLY A 108 3.56 -20.58 -13.38
C GLY A 108 2.75 -20.50 -12.08
N TYR A 109 3.27 -21.08 -10.99
CA TYR A 109 2.63 -21.04 -9.68
C TYR A 109 2.60 -19.62 -9.09
N CYS A 110 3.68 -18.85 -9.24
CA CYS A 110 3.73 -17.46 -8.80
C CYS A 110 2.81 -16.56 -9.63
N VAL A 111 2.83 -16.71 -10.96
CA VAL A 111 1.95 -15.95 -11.86
C VAL A 111 0.47 -16.24 -11.57
N ALA A 112 0.11 -17.49 -11.26
CA ALA A 112 -1.26 -17.84 -10.90
C ALA A 112 -1.76 -17.14 -9.63
N ALA A 113 -0.88 -16.92 -8.65
CA ALA A 113 -1.20 -16.18 -7.43
C ALA A 113 -1.32 -14.68 -7.70
N VAL A 114 -0.40 -14.12 -8.48
CA VAL A 114 -0.43 -12.71 -8.90
C VAL A 114 -1.69 -12.39 -9.72
N ALA A 115 -2.11 -13.30 -10.59
CA ALA A 115 -3.31 -13.16 -11.41
C ALA A 115 -4.63 -13.09 -10.60
N GLN A 116 -4.61 -13.38 -9.30
CA GLN A 116 -5.77 -13.19 -8.43
C GLN A 116 -6.07 -11.71 -8.15
N LEU A 117 -5.11 -10.82 -8.37
CA LEU A 117 -5.29 -9.39 -8.15
C LEU A 117 -6.25 -8.77 -9.16
N LYS A 118 -7.29 -8.13 -8.64
CA LYS A 118 -8.33 -7.46 -9.43
C LYS A 118 -8.34 -5.95 -9.28
N LYS A 119 -7.84 -5.43 -8.15
CA LYS A 119 -7.84 -4.00 -7.89
C LYS A 119 -6.60 -3.38 -8.49
N GLU A 120 -6.78 -2.36 -9.32
CA GLU A 120 -5.68 -1.59 -9.91
C GLU A 120 -4.69 -1.07 -8.86
N ALA A 121 -5.18 -0.59 -7.71
CA ALA A 121 -4.32 -0.13 -6.63
C ALA A 121 -3.39 -1.24 -6.09
N ASP A 122 -3.92 -2.45 -5.93
CA ASP A 122 -3.19 -3.62 -5.44
C ASP A 122 -2.16 -4.08 -6.50
N ILE A 123 -2.50 -3.99 -7.79
CA ILE A 123 -1.61 -4.33 -8.91
C ILE A 123 -0.44 -3.34 -9.03
N ARG A 124 -0.73 -2.04 -9.03
CA ARG A 124 0.31 -0.98 -9.07
C ARG A 124 1.27 -1.12 -7.90
N LEU A 125 0.73 -1.49 -6.74
CA LEU A 125 1.51 -1.71 -5.54
C LEU A 125 2.43 -2.94 -5.68
N LEU A 126 1.90 -4.07 -6.14
CA LEU A 126 2.69 -5.25 -6.41
C LEU A 126 3.85 -4.93 -7.35
N ILE A 127 3.57 -4.29 -8.49
CA ILE A 127 4.60 -3.97 -9.49
C ILE A 127 5.70 -3.11 -8.85
N ARG A 128 5.31 -2.09 -8.08
CA ARG A 128 6.27 -1.23 -7.38
C ARG A 128 7.10 -1.99 -6.35
N PHE A 129 6.47 -2.90 -5.61
CA PHE A 129 7.15 -3.76 -4.65
C PHE A 129 8.17 -4.67 -5.34
N MET A 130 7.82 -5.24 -6.51
CA MET A 130 8.75 -6.07 -7.28
C MET A 130 9.96 -5.27 -7.75
N TYR A 131 9.79 -4.01 -8.17
CA TYR A 131 10.92 -3.12 -8.47
C TYR A 131 11.79 -2.87 -7.23
N ASP A 132 11.18 -2.57 -6.07
CA ASP A 132 11.93 -2.38 -4.82
C ASP A 132 12.76 -3.62 -4.43
N VAL A 133 12.21 -4.83 -4.63
CA VAL A 133 12.93 -6.09 -4.37
C VAL A 133 14.06 -6.31 -5.36
N SER A 134 13.81 -6.09 -6.65
CA SER A 134 14.82 -6.24 -7.70
C SER A 134 15.99 -5.27 -7.54
N ALA A 135 15.75 -4.07 -6.99
CA ALA A 135 16.79 -3.08 -6.73
C ALA A 135 17.39 -3.16 -5.32
N ALA A 136 17.10 -4.21 -4.54
CA ALA A 136 17.51 -4.31 -3.14
C ALA A 136 19.03 -4.43 -2.94
N ASP A 137 19.77 -4.85 -3.96
CA ASP A 137 21.24 -4.86 -3.99
C ASP A 137 21.85 -3.61 -4.66
N GLY A 138 21.01 -2.64 -5.05
CA GLY A 138 21.39 -1.38 -5.65
C GLY A 138 21.13 -1.28 -7.16
N PHE A 139 20.87 -2.39 -7.86
CA PHE A 139 20.56 -2.36 -9.30
C PHE A 139 19.70 -3.55 -9.72
N SER A 140 18.53 -3.27 -10.30
CA SER A 140 17.72 -4.32 -10.91
C SER A 140 18.34 -4.81 -12.22
N ASP A 141 18.51 -6.12 -12.36
CA ASP A 141 19.08 -6.70 -13.57
C ASP A 141 18.06 -6.67 -14.76
N PRO A 142 18.51 -6.78 -16.02
CA PRO A 142 17.59 -6.77 -17.17
C PRO A 142 16.57 -7.92 -17.18
N ALA A 143 16.89 -9.08 -16.63
CA ALA A 143 16.01 -10.24 -16.61
C ALA A 143 14.88 -10.06 -15.57
N GLU A 144 15.21 -9.54 -14.40
CA GLU A 144 14.24 -9.15 -13.37
C GLU A 144 13.28 -8.08 -13.89
N ARG A 145 13.79 -7.02 -14.53
CA ARG A 145 12.94 -6.00 -15.15
C ARG A 145 12.00 -6.58 -16.19
N GLN A 146 12.51 -7.46 -17.05
CA GLN A 146 11.67 -8.11 -18.05
C GLN A 146 10.58 -8.96 -17.38
N ALA A 147 10.92 -9.67 -16.31
CA ALA A 147 9.95 -10.45 -15.55
C ALA A 147 8.86 -9.56 -14.91
N ILE A 148 9.21 -8.37 -14.41
CA ILE A 148 8.25 -7.39 -13.90
C ILE A 148 7.33 -6.90 -15.04
N VAL A 149 7.89 -6.62 -16.22
CA VAL A 149 7.13 -6.21 -17.41
C VAL A 149 6.17 -7.32 -17.85
N ASP A 150 6.61 -8.57 -17.85
CA ASP A 150 5.77 -9.72 -18.23
C ASP A 150 4.61 -9.89 -17.25
N VAL A 151 4.88 -9.81 -15.94
CA VAL A 151 3.86 -9.85 -14.89
C VAL A 151 2.86 -8.70 -15.03
N ALA A 152 3.35 -7.48 -15.27
CA ALA A 152 2.48 -6.34 -15.55
C ALA A 152 1.64 -6.56 -16.81
N GLY A 153 2.21 -7.17 -17.85
CA GLY A 153 1.52 -7.57 -19.07
C GLY A 153 0.38 -8.55 -18.82
N PHE A 154 0.62 -9.60 -18.02
CA PHE A 154 -0.41 -10.57 -17.65
C PHE A 154 -1.57 -9.95 -16.88
N LEU A 155 -1.31 -8.90 -16.10
CA LEU A 155 -2.33 -8.17 -15.35
C LEU A 155 -3.04 -7.08 -16.19
N GLY A 156 -2.60 -6.83 -17.43
CA GLY A 156 -3.14 -5.76 -18.27
C GLY A 156 -2.59 -4.36 -17.95
N PHE A 157 -1.44 -4.29 -17.28
CA PHE A 157 -0.79 -3.07 -16.78
C PHE A 157 0.58 -2.79 -17.43
N ALA A 158 0.87 -3.34 -18.62
CA ALA A 158 2.15 -3.14 -19.32
C ALA A 158 2.55 -1.66 -19.51
N GLY A 159 1.58 -0.75 -19.63
CA GLY A 159 1.87 0.69 -19.72
C GLY A 159 2.44 1.31 -18.43
N TYR A 160 2.23 0.66 -17.28
CA TYR A 160 2.74 1.12 -15.98
C TYR A 160 4.23 0.81 -15.80
N THR A 161 4.77 -0.15 -16.55
CA THR A 161 6.20 -0.52 -16.52
C THR A 161 7.02 0.12 -17.65
N ALA A 162 6.37 0.88 -18.54
CA ALA A 162 7.04 1.60 -19.63
C ALA A 162 7.96 2.73 -19.12
N VAL A 163 7.71 3.21 -17.90
CA VAL A 163 8.59 4.09 -17.15
C VAL A 163 8.83 3.39 -15.81
N GLU A 164 10.09 3.15 -15.46
CA GLU A 164 10.42 2.54 -14.15
C GLU A 164 9.76 3.36 -13.03
N PRO A 165 8.90 2.76 -12.20
CA PRO A 165 8.21 3.49 -11.16
C PRO A 165 9.24 4.00 -10.16
N GLU A 166 9.09 5.25 -9.75
CA GLU A 166 9.94 5.85 -8.73
C GLU A 166 9.90 4.97 -7.46
N LEU A 167 11.07 4.49 -7.02
CA LEU A 167 11.23 3.68 -5.80
C LEU A 167 10.82 4.57 -4.62
N THR A 168 9.67 4.30 -4.01
CA THR A 168 9.07 5.28 -3.06
C THR A 168 9.31 5.00 -1.59
N GLY A 169 9.99 3.91 -1.25
CA GLY A 169 10.10 3.52 0.15
C GLY A 169 8.74 3.40 0.87
N TYR A 170 7.65 3.09 0.13
CA TYR A 170 6.28 3.29 0.62
C TYR A 170 5.64 2.04 1.23
N LEU A 171 4.89 2.27 2.32
CA LEU A 171 4.13 1.36 3.18
C LEU A 171 2.65 1.28 2.74
N PRO A 172 2.13 0.13 2.28
CA PRO A 172 0.84 0.13 1.60
C PRO A 172 -0.32 -0.50 2.36
N PHE A 173 -0.13 -0.91 3.61
CA PHE A 173 -1.27 -1.37 4.39
C PHE A 173 -2.01 -0.19 4.97
N LYS A 174 -3.02 0.29 4.24
CA LYS A 174 -3.97 1.24 4.79
C LYS A 174 -4.72 0.55 5.93
N ALA A 175 -4.39 0.90 7.18
CA ALA A 175 -5.38 0.79 8.24
C ALA A 175 -6.61 1.56 7.76
N SER A 176 -7.78 0.92 7.78
CA SER A 176 -9.01 1.63 7.41
C SER A 176 -9.23 2.78 8.40
N ASP A 177 -8.87 3.99 7.98
CA ASP A 177 -9.28 5.24 8.60
C ASP A 177 -10.75 5.45 8.27
N THR A 178 -11.62 4.71 8.96
CA THR A 178 -13.00 5.19 9.13
C THR A 178 -12.90 6.53 9.85
N PRO A 179 -13.31 7.66 9.25
CA PRO A 179 -13.38 8.91 9.98
C PRO A 179 -14.35 8.69 11.15
N ARG A 180 -13.87 8.94 12.37
CA ARG A 180 -14.76 9.15 13.51
C ARG A 180 -15.76 10.21 13.08
N ARG A 181 -17.02 9.81 12.96
CA ARG A 181 -18.16 10.72 12.92
C ARG A 181 -17.92 11.76 14.01
N ALA A 182 -17.59 12.99 13.59
CA ALA A 182 -17.46 14.12 14.50
C ALA A 182 -18.73 14.14 15.33
N GLN A 183 -18.58 14.04 16.65
CA GLN A 183 -19.69 14.34 17.54
C GLN A 183 -20.17 15.74 17.16
N ALA A 184 -21.42 15.85 16.73
CA ALA A 184 -22.04 17.13 16.46
C ALA A 184 -21.89 17.99 17.72
N PRO A 185 -21.42 19.25 17.61
CA PRO A 185 -21.41 20.15 18.74
C PRO A 185 -22.85 20.33 19.24
N MET A 186 -23.03 20.32 20.56
CA MET A 186 -24.34 20.50 21.18
C MET A 186 -25.00 21.80 20.71
N PRO A 187 -26.34 21.88 20.64
CA PRO A 187 -27.02 23.10 20.24
C PRO A 187 -26.81 24.19 21.29
N GLU A 188 -26.31 25.35 20.86
CA GLU A 188 -26.29 26.57 21.65
C GLU A 188 -27.73 27.05 21.95
N PRO A 189 -27.98 27.62 23.15
CA PRO A 189 -29.29 28.17 23.49
C PRO A 189 -29.60 29.45 22.68
N PRO A 190 -30.90 29.73 22.40
CA PRO A 190 -31.30 30.77 21.46
C PRO A 190 -31.02 32.17 22.01
N SER A 191 -30.24 32.95 21.26
CA SER A 191 -30.06 34.39 21.49
C SER A 191 -31.10 35.18 20.70
N ALA A 192 -31.61 36.24 21.35
CA ALA A 192 -32.76 37.07 20.99
C ALA A 192 -32.60 37.89 19.68
N PRO A 193 -33.69 38.50 19.14
CA PRO A 193 -33.83 38.85 17.71
C PRO A 193 -33.13 40.15 17.25
N PRO A 194 -33.03 40.38 15.92
CA PRO A 194 -32.01 41.24 15.34
C PRO A 194 -32.39 42.72 15.34
N ARG A 195 -31.38 43.58 15.51
CA ARG A 195 -31.49 45.02 15.30
C ARG A 195 -31.05 45.37 13.89
N LEU A 196 -31.97 45.97 13.13
CA LEU A 196 -31.80 46.48 11.76
C LEU A 196 -30.89 47.72 11.69
N GLN A 197 -30.48 48.04 10.44
CA GLN A 197 -29.87 49.27 9.88
C GLN A 197 -28.36 49.14 9.60
N GLY A 198 -27.79 49.53 8.45
CA GLY A 198 -28.27 50.18 7.21
C GLY A 198 -27.08 50.15 6.21
N SER A 199 -27.29 49.80 4.94
CA SER A 199 -27.38 50.69 3.77
C SER A 199 -26.17 51.61 3.49
N ALA A 200 -25.45 51.32 2.39
CA ALA A 200 -24.89 52.26 1.37
C ALA A 200 -23.88 51.45 0.50
N ALA A 201 -24.20 51.12 -0.75
CA ALA A 201 -24.03 51.91 -2.00
C ALA A 201 -22.57 51.92 -2.49
N GLU A 202 -22.29 51.22 -3.61
CA GLU A 202 -21.82 51.77 -4.92
C GLU A 202 -20.31 52.07 -4.91
N THR A 203 -19.46 51.74 -5.89
CA THR A 203 -19.43 51.86 -7.37
C THR A 203 -18.27 50.96 -7.88
N ASP A 204 -18.41 50.16 -8.95
CA ASP A 204 -18.09 50.44 -10.37
C ASP A 204 -16.60 50.65 -10.73
N ALA A 205 -16.24 50.27 -11.97
CA ALA A 205 -14.98 50.40 -12.72
C ALA A 205 -13.98 49.20 -12.75
N SER A 206 -14.14 48.35 -13.77
CA SER A 206 -13.04 47.86 -14.64
C SER A 206 -12.79 48.91 -15.74
N PRO A 207 -11.61 49.08 -16.40
CA PRO A 207 -10.92 48.00 -17.15
C PRO A 207 -9.39 48.13 -17.42
N LYS A 208 -8.87 47.07 -18.08
CA LYS A 208 -7.78 46.97 -19.11
C LYS A 208 -6.41 46.34 -18.69
N PRO A 209 -5.88 45.38 -19.47
CA PRO A 209 -4.62 44.67 -19.19
C PRO A 209 -3.43 45.18 -20.03
N PRO A 210 -2.18 44.81 -19.69
CA PRO A 210 -1.07 44.71 -20.65
C PRO A 210 -0.56 43.25 -20.73
N GLU A 211 -0.62 42.62 -21.89
CA GLU A 211 0.39 42.60 -22.97
C GLU A 211 1.34 41.39 -22.87
N SER A 212 1.37 40.71 -24.01
CA SER A 212 2.03 39.47 -24.37
C SER A 212 3.55 39.62 -24.49
N ASN A 213 4.30 38.76 -23.82
CA ASN A 213 5.66 38.44 -24.25
C ASN A 213 5.64 37.09 -24.99
N LYS A 214 6.01 37.17 -26.26
CA LYS A 214 6.31 36.02 -27.13
C LYS A 214 7.62 35.43 -26.66
N ASP A 215 7.58 34.16 -26.27
CA ASP A 215 8.76 33.36 -26.00
C ASP A 215 9.14 32.68 -27.33
N ASP A 216 10.15 33.23 -28.01
CA ASP A 216 10.71 32.66 -29.22
C ASP A 216 11.55 31.44 -28.80
N GLY A 217 10.93 30.26 -28.82
CA GLY A 217 11.45 28.99 -28.31
C GLY A 217 12.76 28.48 -28.93
N ILE A 218 13.87 29.16 -28.64
CA ILE A 218 15.23 28.71 -28.91
C ILE A 218 15.88 28.36 -27.56
N PRO A 219 16.12 27.07 -27.26
CA PRO A 219 16.75 26.67 -26.01
C PRO A 219 18.23 27.09 -25.96
N ASP A 220 18.68 27.46 -24.76
CA ASP A 220 19.94 28.15 -24.45
C ASP A 220 21.25 27.39 -24.78
N TRP A 221 21.16 26.17 -25.29
CA TRP A 221 22.32 25.39 -25.73
C TRP A 221 22.69 25.61 -27.21
N MET A 222 21.98 26.49 -27.92
CA MET A 222 22.27 26.93 -29.29
C MET A 222 22.76 28.39 -29.41
N ARG A 223 23.20 29.03 -28.32
CA ARG A 223 23.89 30.34 -28.34
C ARG A 223 25.37 30.24 -28.08
#